data_AF-A0AAV2Z7N1-F1
#
_entry.id   AF-A0AAV2Z7N1-F1
#
_cell.length_a   1.000
_cell.length_b   1.000
_cell.length_c   1.000
_cell.angle_alpha   90.00
_cell.angle_beta   90.00
_cell.angle_gamma   90.00
#
_symmetry.space_group_name_H-M   'P 1'
#
loop_
_entity.id
_entity.type
_entity.pdbx_description
1 polymer ?
#
loop_
_entity_poly.entity_id
_entity_poly.type
_entity_poly.pdbx_seq_one_letter_code
_entity_poly.pdbx_strand_id
1 'polypeptide(L)'
;MLSFRSRTDQGQVAEPSAVADAAEFAADVRKYVADHAMFNVYNADQTAVFFEMLPKKTIDQRGQLTVWVKCGSKEKERATAMVMADWCGKPCDLFLVFKVKP
;
A
#
# COMPACT_ATOMS: atom_id res chain seq x y z
N MET A 1 25.86 8.99 1.79
CA MET A 1 24.42 8.78 2.03
C MET A 1 23.97 7.63 1.13
N LEU A 2 23.84 6.42 1.66
CA LEU A 2 23.61 5.20 0.88
C LEU A 2 22.10 4.96 0.73
N SER A 3 21.53 5.39 -0.39
CA SER A 3 20.12 5.17 -0.73
C SER A 3 19.97 3.83 -1.46
N PHE A 4 19.55 2.78 -0.76
CA PHE A 4 19.03 1.56 -1.39
C PHE A 4 17.54 1.73 -1.67
N ARG A 5 17.22 2.43 -2.77
CA ARG A 5 15.91 2.28 -3.42
C ARG A 5 16.15 1.55 -4.74
N SER A 6 16.06 0.22 -4.68
CA SER A 6 15.89 -0.58 -5.90
C SER A 6 14.43 -0.50 -6.31
N ARG A 7 14.16 -0.19 -7.57
CA ARG A 7 12.80 -0.11 -8.13
C ARG A 7 12.23 -1.53 -8.19
N THR A 8 11.29 -1.86 -7.31
CA THR A 8 10.74 -3.23 -7.18
C THR A 8 9.34 -3.42 -7.74
N ASP A 9 8.68 -2.40 -8.28
CA ASP A 9 7.36 -2.59 -8.91
C ASP A 9 7.45 -2.69 -10.42
N GLN A 10 6.95 -3.82 -10.95
CA GLN A 10 6.70 -4.06 -12.37
C GLN A 10 5.59 -3.13 -12.93
N GLY A 11 4.78 -2.50 -12.07
CA GLY A 11 3.64 -1.66 -12.46
C GLY A 11 3.96 -0.18 -12.75
N GLN A 12 5.23 0.24 -12.78
CA GLN A 12 5.56 1.68 -12.92
C GLN A 12 5.66 2.19 -14.36
N VAL A 13 5.57 1.31 -15.37
CA VAL A 13 5.39 1.73 -16.77
C VAL A 13 4.10 1.09 -17.24
N ALA A 14 3.06 1.90 -17.39
CA ALA A 14 1.82 1.45 -18.01
C ALA A 14 2.11 1.10 -19.47
N GLU A 15 1.74 -0.11 -19.89
CA GLU A 15 1.72 -0.47 -21.30
C GLU A 15 0.83 0.54 -22.06
N PRO A 16 1.15 0.92 -23.31
CA PRO A 16 0.36 1.90 -24.06
C PRO A 16 -1.13 1.52 -24.16
N SER A 17 -1.46 0.22 -24.18
CA SER A 17 -2.84 -0.27 -24.14
C SER A 17 -3.54 0.06 -22.82
N ALA A 18 -2.84 -0.04 -21.69
CA ALA A 18 -3.39 0.25 -20.37
C ALA A 18 -3.79 1.74 -20.21
N VAL A 19 -3.18 2.65 -20.96
CA VAL A 19 -3.55 4.07 -20.96
C VAL A 19 -4.88 4.28 -21.69
N ALA A 20 -5.08 3.60 -22.81
CA ALA A 20 -6.33 3.65 -23.56
C ALA A 20 -7.48 3.03 -22.74
N ASP A 21 -7.25 1.86 -22.15
CA ASP A 21 -8.23 1.17 -21.30
C ASP A 21 -8.63 2.02 -20.09
N ALA A 22 -7.66 2.72 -19.48
CA ALA A 22 -7.94 3.64 -18.36
C ALA A 22 -8.77 4.86 -18.79
N ALA A 23 -8.57 5.37 -20.01
CA ALA A 23 -9.33 6.49 -20.55
C ALA A 23 -10.79 6.10 -20.85
N GLU A 24 -11.00 4.92 -21.44
CA GLU A 24 -12.33 4.36 -21.68
C GLU A 24 -13.08 4.13 -20.36
N PHE A 25 -12.44 3.46 -19.40
CA PHE A 25 -13.01 3.26 -18.07
C PHE A 25 -13.36 4.57 -17.36
N ALA A 26 -12.50 5.59 -17.44
CA ALA A 26 -12.77 6.89 -16.84
C ALA A 26 -13.97 7.61 -17.48
N ALA A 27 -14.19 7.44 -18.79
CA ALA A 27 -15.35 7.99 -19.48
C ALA A 27 -16.65 7.31 -19.01
N ASP A 28 -16.63 5.98 -18.90
CA ASP A 28 -17.78 5.19 -18.44
C ASP A 28 -18.17 5.53 -17.00
N VAL A 29 -17.19 5.64 -16.09
CA VAL A 29 -17.44 6.02 -14.69
C VAL A 29 -18.07 7.41 -14.61
N ARG A 30 -17.56 8.39 -15.37
CA ARG A 30 -18.12 9.75 -15.39
C ARG A 30 -19.56 9.77 -15.90
N LYS A 31 -19.84 9.01 -16.96
CA LYS A 31 -21.19 8.88 -17.51
C LYS A 31 -22.13 8.26 -16.47
N TYR A 32 -21.71 7.18 -15.83
CA TYR A 32 -22.51 6.50 -14.81
C TYR A 32 -22.84 7.42 -13.62
N VAL A 33 -21.86 8.20 -13.15
CA VAL A 33 -22.03 9.19 -12.08
C VAL A 33 -23.06 10.26 -12.47
N ALA A 34 -23.00 10.76 -13.72
CA ALA A 34 -23.94 11.76 -14.22
C ALA A 34 -25.36 11.17 -14.36
N ASP A 35 -25.49 9.99 -14.97
CA ASP A 35 -26.78 9.34 -15.23
C ASP A 35 -27.54 8.99 -13.94
N HIS A 36 -26.81 8.68 -12.86
CA HIS A 36 -27.39 8.29 -11.57
C HIS A 36 -27.39 9.42 -10.52
N ALA A 37 -27.03 10.64 -10.92
CA ALA A 37 -26.92 11.80 -10.02
C ALA A 37 -26.12 11.49 -8.74
N MET A 38 -25.01 10.75 -8.88
CA MET A 38 -24.15 10.43 -7.75
C MET A 38 -23.42 11.68 -7.27
N PHE A 39 -23.72 12.10 -6.05
CA PHE A 39 -23.11 13.27 -5.41
C PHE A 39 -21.93 12.92 -4.51
N ASN A 40 -21.76 11.64 -4.18
CA ASN A 40 -20.74 11.19 -3.25
C ASN A 40 -20.08 9.90 -3.74
N VAL A 41 -18.78 9.97 -3.97
CA VAL A 41 -17.94 8.84 -4.39
C VAL A 41 -16.89 8.63 -3.31
N TYR A 42 -16.73 7.39 -2.88
CA TYR A 42 -15.71 7.02 -1.91
C TYR A 42 -14.68 6.11 -2.59
N ASN A 43 -13.41 6.44 -2.39
CA ASN A 43 -12.33 5.53 -2.70
C ASN A 43 -12.08 4.63 -1.50
N ALA A 44 -11.90 3.33 -1.72
CA ALA A 44 -11.55 2.37 -0.69
C ALA A 44 -10.45 1.44 -1.20
N ASP A 45 -9.40 1.26 -0.39
CA ASP A 45 -8.27 0.41 -0.75
C ASP A 45 -7.69 -0.33 0.47
N GLN A 46 -7.04 -1.46 0.20
CA GLN A 46 -6.39 -2.29 1.19
C GLN A 46 -4.88 -2.09 1.15
N THR A 47 -4.30 -1.63 2.26
CA THR A 47 -2.85 -1.48 2.39
C THR A 47 -2.27 -2.28 3.54
N ALA A 48 -1.06 -2.81 3.37
CA ALA A 48 -0.35 -3.55 4.40
C ALA A 48 0.43 -2.58 5.31
N VAL A 49 0.12 -2.62 6.60
CA VAL A 49 0.84 -1.88 7.64
C VAL A 49 1.78 -2.84 8.35
N PHE A 50 3.09 -2.68 8.14
CA PHE A 50 4.11 -3.51 8.76
C PHE A 50 4.50 -2.93 10.12
N PHE A 51 4.36 -3.72 11.18
CA PHE A 51 4.71 -3.29 12.55
C PHE A 51 6.20 -3.45 12.85
N GLU A 52 6.90 -4.28 12.09
CA GLU A 52 8.28 -4.65 12.38
C GLU A 52 9.20 -4.27 11.22
N MET A 53 9.88 -3.14 11.36
CA MET A 53 10.96 -2.71 10.45
C MET A 53 12.35 -2.92 11.05
N LEU A 54 12.46 -3.21 12.35
CA LEU A 54 13.74 -3.26 13.06
C LEU A 54 14.19 -4.72 13.28
N PRO A 55 15.49 -5.02 13.13
CA PRO A 55 16.03 -6.34 13.48
C PRO A 55 15.89 -6.58 14.99
N LYS A 56 15.34 -7.73 15.40
CA LYS A 56 15.34 -8.21 16.81
C LYS A 56 16.74 -8.58 17.35
N LYS A 57 17.82 -8.08 16.73
CA LYS A 57 19.18 -8.34 17.22
C LYS A 57 19.50 -7.31 18.29
N THR A 58 19.47 -7.76 19.54
CA THR A 58 20.16 -7.10 20.64
C THR A 58 21.64 -6.95 20.24
N ILE A 59 22.18 -5.73 20.31
CA ILE A 59 23.62 -5.51 20.21
C ILE A 59 24.22 -6.16 21.45
N ASP A 60 24.79 -7.35 21.31
CA ASP A 60 25.58 -7.95 22.37
C ASP A 60 27.05 -7.55 22.22
N GLN A 61 27.70 -7.33 23.36
CA GLN A 61 29.10 -6.96 23.64
C GLN A 61 29.88 -6.03 22.66
N ARG A 62 30.68 -5.11 23.22
CA ARG A 62 31.56 -4.21 22.45
C ARG A 62 32.49 -4.99 21.53
N GLY A 63 32.40 -4.76 20.22
CA GLY A 63 33.34 -5.28 19.21
C GLY A 63 32.72 -6.13 18.08
N GLN A 64 31.43 -6.42 18.12
CA GLN A 64 30.76 -7.17 17.05
C GLN A 64 30.57 -6.31 15.78
N LEU A 65 30.98 -6.83 14.63
CA LEU A 65 30.77 -6.19 13.33
C LEU A 65 29.28 -6.11 13.01
N THR A 66 28.82 -4.92 12.61
CA THR A 66 27.44 -4.63 12.21
C THR A 66 26.98 -5.59 11.10
N VAL A 67 26.07 -6.51 11.43
CA VAL A 67 25.49 -7.44 10.46
C VAL A 67 24.36 -6.76 9.69
N TRP A 68 24.57 -6.55 8.39
CA TRP A 68 23.52 -6.11 7.47
C TRP A 68 22.52 -7.24 7.22
N VAL A 69 21.30 -7.09 7.73
CA VAL A 69 20.22 -8.08 7.52
C VAL A 69 19.40 -7.68 6.29
N LYS A 70 19.49 -8.47 5.22
CA LYS A 70 18.52 -8.41 4.11
C LYS A 70 17.16 -8.92 4.62
N CYS A 71 16.26 -8.03 4.99
CA CYS A 71 14.87 -8.39 5.33
C CYS A 71 14.03 -8.56 4.06
N GLY A 72 14.10 -9.76 3.48
CA GLY A 72 13.36 -10.12 2.26
C GLY A 72 12.04 -10.89 2.47
N SER A 73 11.88 -11.70 3.52
CA SER A 73 10.84 -12.75 3.41
C SER A 73 10.52 -13.56 4.67
N LYS A 74 10.82 -13.09 5.89
CA LYS A 74 10.42 -13.82 7.10
C LYS A 74 9.78 -12.90 8.13
N GLU A 75 8.51 -13.19 8.39
CA GLU A 75 7.72 -12.76 9.55
C GLU A 75 7.76 -11.27 9.84
N LYS A 76 7.31 -10.46 8.88
CA LYS A 76 6.81 -9.14 9.25
C LYS A 76 5.38 -9.33 9.74
N GLU A 77 5.18 -9.19 11.04
CA GLU A 77 3.83 -8.95 11.55
C GLU A 77 3.25 -7.74 10.82
N ARG A 78 2.11 -7.96 10.16
CA ARG A 78 1.42 -6.94 9.40
C ARG A 78 -0.04 -6.93 9.79
N ALA A 79 -0.58 -5.74 10.02
CA ALA A 79 -2.01 -5.51 9.90
C ALA A 79 -2.33 -5.18 8.46
N THR A 80 -3.57 -5.43 8.11
CA THR A 80 -4.18 -4.88 6.91
C THR A 80 -5.02 -3.69 7.32
N ALA A 81 -4.72 -2.53 6.75
CA ALA A 81 -5.57 -1.36 6.87
C ALA A 81 -6.51 -1.30 5.65
N MET A 82 -7.81 -1.24 5.89
CA MET A 82 -8.78 -0.82 4.88
C MET A 82 -8.96 0.68 5.05
N VAL A 83 -8.50 1.45 4.07
CA VAL A 83 -8.54 2.91 4.09
C VAL A 83 -9.62 3.36 3.12
N MET A 84 -10.46 4.29 3.57
CA MET A 84 -11.54 4.85 2.77
C MET A 84 -11.56 6.37 2.91
N ALA A 85 -11.80 7.07 1.81
CA ALA A 85 -11.91 8.53 1.80
C ALA A 85 -12.99 8.97 0.81
N ASP A 86 -13.69 10.06 1.14
CA ASP A 86 -14.63 10.68 0.22
C ASP A 86 -13.91 11.47 -0.90
N TRP A 87 -14.68 11.92 -1.88
CA TRP A 87 -14.17 12.70 -3.01
C TRP A 87 -13.58 14.08 -2.62
N CYS A 88 -13.91 14.59 -1.43
CA CYS A 88 -13.29 15.81 -0.87
C CYS A 88 -11.97 15.52 -0.12
N GLY A 89 -11.59 14.24 -0.01
CA GLY A 89 -10.39 13.81 0.71
C GLY A 89 -10.57 13.66 2.21
N LYS A 90 -11.82 13.67 2.72
CA LYS A 90 -12.09 13.40 4.13
C LYS A 90 -11.96 11.88 4.37
N PRO A 91 -11.07 11.45 5.29
CA PRO A 91 -10.95 10.05 5.63
C PRO A 91 -12.19 9.58 6.40
N CYS A 92 -12.62 8.36 6.09
CA CYS A 92 -13.55 7.60 6.91
C CYS A 92 -12.79 6.90 8.05
N ASP A 93 -13.54 6.28 8.96
CA ASP A 93 -12.94 5.52 10.07
C ASP A 93 -12.04 4.39 9.55
N LEU A 94 -10.87 4.25 10.17
CA LEU A 94 -9.87 3.25 9.81
C LEU A 94 -10.29 1.87 10.32
N PHE A 95 -10.30 0.88 9.43
CA PHE A 95 -10.50 -0.52 9.81
C PHE A 95 -9.17 -1.27 9.76
N LEU A 96 -8.79 -1.86 10.89
CA LEU A 96 -7.59 -2.69 11.01
C LEU A 96 -7.98 -4.16 11.10
N VAL A 97 -7.47 -4.96 10.16
CA VAL A 97 -7.64 -6.40 10.12
C VAL A 97 -6.34 -7.06 10.55
N PHE A 98 -6.40 -7.80 11.65
CA PHE A 98 -5.29 -8.59 12.18
C PHE A 98 -5.51 -10.06 11.85
N LYS A 99 -4.45 -10.73 11.39
CA LYS A 99 -4.48 -12.19 11.25
C LYS A 99 -4.33 -12.82 12.64
N VAL A 100 -5.30 -13.64 13.02
CA VAL A 100 -5.23 -14.47 14.24
C VAL A 100 -4.74 -15.87 13.84
N LYS A 101 -3.95 -16.52 14.70
CA LYS A 101 -3.61 -17.93 14.53
C LYS A 101 -4.89 -18.77 14.70
N PRO A 102 -5.12 -19.79 13.86
CA PRO A 102 -6.29 -20.68 14.00
C PRO A 102 -6.27 -21.42 15.35
#